data_AF-A0AAT9GIE7-F1
#
_entry.id   AF-A0AAT9GIE7-F1
#
_cell.length_a   1.000
_cell.length_b   1.000
_cell.length_c   1.000
_cell.angle_alpha   90.00
_cell.angle_beta   90.00
_cell.angle_gamma   90.00
#
_symmetry.space_group_name_H-M   'P 1'
#
loop_
_entity.id
_entity.type
_entity.pdbx_description
1 polymer ?
#
loop_
_entity_poly.entity_id
_entity_poly.type
_entity_poly.pdbx_seq_one_letter_code
_entity_poly.pdbx_strand_id
1 'polypeptide(L)'
;MPMKGAPENKPRPVSVTLLVYEPTNLTQVQRVETSALYTAINTRKVASVLSDSTGAFSVALPPGTYSLFVQQGKFFFANSFDSQNNIQLVTVEANKVTPFNITINSGAVY
;
A
#
# COMPACT_ATOMS: atom_id res chain seq x y z
N MET A 1 21.32 -19.29 17.84
CA MET A 1 20.43 -19.38 19.02
C MET A 1 19.48 -18.19 18.96
N PRO A 2 18.15 -18.33 19.09
CA PRO A 2 17.26 -17.17 19.21
C PRO A 2 17.45 -16.53 20.59
N MET A 3 17.64 -15.20 20.62
CA MET A 3 17.86 -14.43 21.84
C MET A 3 16.53 -14.35 22.63
N LYS A 4 16.48 -14.96 23.82
CA LYS A 4 15.37 -14.80 24.78
C LYS A 4 15.25 -13.31 25.13
N GLY A 5 14.11 -12.69 24.82
CA GLY A 5 13.77 -11.34 25.30
C GLY A 5 13.70 -10.23 24.24
N ALA A 6 13.75 -10.55 22.94
CA ALA A 6 13.41 -9.54 21.94
C ALA A 6 11.96 -9.06 22.17
N PRO A 7 11.71 -7.74 22.29
CA PRO A 7 10.35 -7.24 22.44
C PRO A 7 9.53 -7.70 21.23
N GLU A 8 8.32 -8.21 21.48
CA GLU A 8 7.39 -8.56 20.40
C GLU A 8 7.24 -7.34 19.49
N ASN A 9 7.62 -7.50 18.22
CA ASN A 9 7.38 -6.49 17.20
C ASN A 9 5.89 -6.50 16.87
N LYS A 10 5.06 -5.99 17.78
CA LYS A 10 3.63 -5.86 17.57
C LYS A 10 3.42 -4.83 16.45
N PRO A 11 2.58 -5.13 15.45
CA PRO A 11 2.22 -4.15 14.42
C PRO A 11 1.76 -2.86 15.10
N ARG A 12 2.44 -1.75 14.80
CA ARG A 12 2.04 -0.44 15.31
C ARG A 12 1.08 0.18 14.31
N PRO A 13 -0.07 0.71 14.76
CA PRO A 13 -0.93 1.50 13.88
C PRO A 13 -0.15 2.74 13.41
N VAL A 14 -0.25 3.06 12.13
CA VAL A 14 0.41 4.23 11.55
C VAL A 14 -0.63 5.05 10.79
N SER A 15 -0.73 6.33 11.12
CA SER A 15 -1.51 7.29 10.33
C SER A 15 -0.74 7.63 9.05
N VAL A 16 -1.29 7.25 7.92
CA VAL A 16 -0.69 7.38 6.59
C VAL A 16 -1.73 7.81 5.57
N THR A 17 -1.30 8.48 4.51
CA THR A 17 -2.18 8.77 3.39
C THR A 17 -2.17 7.59 2.43
N LEU A 18 -3.31 6.90 2.30
CA LEU A 18 -3.56 5.91 1.27
C LEU A 18 -3.96 6.62 -0.03
N LEU A 19 -3.32 6.24 -1.12
CA LEU A 19 -3.61 6.71 -2.47
C LEU A 19 -4.20 5.57 -3.28
N VAL A 20 -5.28 5.87 -3.99
CA VAL A 20 -5.97 4.93 -4.87
C VAL A 20 -5.73 5.38 -6.30
N TYR A 21 -5.15 4.49 -7.11
CA TYR A 21 -4.89 4.69 -8.52
C TYR A 21 -5.66 3.68 -9.36
N GLU A 22 -5.82 3.98 -10.65
CA GLU A 22 -6.18 2.97 -11.64
C GLU A 22 -5.19 1.77 -11.62
N PRO A 23 -5.57 0.59 -12.15
CA PRO A 23 -4.68 -0.56 -12.20
C PRO A 23 -3.31 -0.18 -12.75
N THR A 24 -2.28 -0.36 -11.93
CA THR A 24 -0.94 0.13 -12.19
C THR A 24 0.03 -1.04 -12.28
N ASN A 25 0.74 -1.14 -13.40
CA ASN A 25 1.77 -2.14 -13.64
C ASN A 25 3.17 -1.61 -13.27
N LEU A 26 4.13 -2.50 -12.98
CA LEU A 26 5.54 -2.12 -12.77
C LEU A 26 6.14 -1.33 -13.94
N THR A 27 5.63 -1.48 -15.16
CA THR A 27 6.05 -0.69 -16.33
C THR A 27 5.56 0.76 -16.32
N GLN A 28 4.60 1.11 -15.47
CA GLN A 28 3.96 2.43 -15.40
C GLN A 28 4.41 3.25 -14.18
N VAL A 29 5.47 2.82 -13.49
CA VAL A 29 6.00 3.48 -12.30
C VAL A 29 7.49 3.72 -12.45
N GLN A 30 8.01 4.69 -11.70
CA GLN A 30 9.45 4.83 -11.47
C GLN A 30 9.78 4.27 -10.10
N ARG A 31 10.54 3.17 -10.06
CA ARG A 31 10.91 2.49 -8.81
C ARG A 31 12.27 2.98 -8.32
N VAL A 32 12.42 3.09 -7.00
CA VAL A 32 13.72 3.29 -6.35
C VAL A 32 14.44 1.95 -6.33
N GLU A 33 15.34 1.75 -7.30
CA GLU A 33 16.13 0.52 -7.46
C GLU A 33 15.26 -0.76 -7.41
N THR A 34 15.54 -1.65 -6.45
CA THR A 34 14.82 -2.91 -6.20
C THR A 34 13.91 -2.84 -4.97
N SER A 35 13.67 -1.64 -4.43
CA SER A 35 12.86 -1.43 -3.23
C SER A 35 11.35 -1.41 -3.50
N ALA A 36 10.55 -1.44 -2.43
CA ALA A 36 9.10 -1.24 -2.47
C ALA A 36 8.68 0.25 -2.57
N LEU A 37 9.62 1.15 -2.88
CA LEU A 37 9.39 2.58 -3.01
C LEU A 37 9.39 3.02 -4.47
N TYR A 38 8.48 3.94 -4.80
CA TYR A 38 8.33 4.52 -6.12
C TYR A 38 8.44 6.06 -6.03
N THR A 39 9.04 6.68 -7.04
CA THR A 39 9.15 8.15 -7.16
C THR A 39 8.06 8.75 -8.03
N ALA A 40 7.45 7.95 -8.91
CA ALA A 40 6.37 8.39 -9.80
C ALA A 40 5.42 7.24 -10.10
N ILE A 41 4.13 7.58 -10.25
CA ILE A 41 3.05 6.70 -10.67
C ILE A 41 2.39 7.35 -11.88
N ASN A 42 2.48 6.71 -13.06
CA ASN A 42 2.02 7.28 -14.33
C ASN A 42 0.60 6.81 -14.71
N THR A 43 -0.20 6.43 -13.73
CA THR A 43 -1.63 6.14 -13.86
C THR A 43 -2.44 7.24 -13.18
N ARG A 44 -3.75 7.30 -13.47
CA ARG A 44 -4.61 8.32 -12.88
C ARG A 44 -4.87 8.04 -11.40
N LYS A 45 -4.69 9.06 -10.57
CA LYS A 45 -5.14 9.03 -9.17
C LYS A 45 -6.66 9.14 -9.12
N VAL A 46 -7.30 8.17 -8.49
CA VAL A 46 -8.76 8.07 -8.33
C VAL A 46 -9.19 8.73 -7.02
N ALA A 47 -8.48 8.44 -5.92
CA ALA A 47 -8.81 8.97 -4.60
C ALA A 47 -7.59 9.03 -3.69
N SER A 48 -7.73 9.72 -2.56
CA SER A 48 -6.78 9.69 -1.45
C SER A 48 -7.51 9.79 -0.12
N VAL A 49 -7.12 8.97 0.85
CA VAL A 49 -7.72 8.94 2.19
C VAL A 49 -6.62 8.89 3.24
N LEU A 50 -6.77 9.67 4.31
CA LEU A 50 -5.89 9.60 5.47
C LEU A 50 -6.39 8.49 6.39
N SER A 51 -5.52 7.57 6.80
CA SER A 51 -5.85 6.60 7.84
C SER A 51 -5.89 7.28 9.22
N ASP A 52 -6.75 6.77 10.09
CA ASP A 52 -6.94 7.32 11.43
C ASP A 52 -5.78 6.96 12.38
N SER A 53 -5.90 7.38 13.65
CA SER A 53 -4.90 7.08 14.69
C SER A 53 -4.73 5.59 15.00
N THR A 54 -5.66 4.74 14.54
CA THR A 54 -5.62 3.27 14.67
C THR A 54 -5.11 2.60 13.39
N GLY A 55 -4.77 3.38 12.35
CA GLY A 55 -4.34 2.88 11.05
C GLY A 55 -5.49 2.38 10.18
N ALA A 56 -6.74 2.54 10.60
CA ALA A 56 -7.90 2.18 9.80
C ALA A 56 -8.21 3.26 8.76
N PHE A 57 -8.75 2.86 7.61
CA PHE A 57 -9.16 3.75 6.54
C PHE A 57 -10.46 3.25 5.92
N SER A 58 -11.22 4.15 5.31
CA SER A 58 -12.44 3.83 4.57
C SER A 58 -12.62 4.83 3.44
N VAL A 59 -12.86 4.33 2.23
CA VAL A 59 -13.03 5.16 1.04
C VAL A 59 -14.14 4.55 0.17
N ALA A 60 -15.08 5.39 -0.26
CA ALA A 60 -16.10 4.98 -1.21
C ALA A 60 -15.54 5.07 -2.63
N LEU A 61 -15.56 3.95 -3.35
CA LEU A 61 -15.08 3.86 -4.73
C LEU A 61 -16.16 3.21 -5.60
N PRO A 62 -16.27 3.60 -6.88
CA PRO A 62 -17.06 2.85 -7.84
C PRO A 62 -16.60 1.39 -7.92
N PRO A 63 -17.46 0.44 -8.35
CA PRO A 63 -17.04 -0.92 -8.61
C PRO A 63 -15.95 -0.95 -9.70
N GLY A 64 -14.87 -1.68 -9.43
CA GLY A 64 -13.71 -1.72 -10.31
C GLY A 64 -12.46 -2.24 -9.62
N THR A 65 -11.37 -2.33 -10.38
CA THR A 65 -10.06 -2.74 -9.87
C THR A 65 -9.15 -1.52 -9.73
N TYR A 66 -8.41 -1.44 -8.62
CA TYR A 66 -7.55 -0.31 -8.30
C TYR A 66 -6.19 -0.78 -7.78
N SER A 67 -5.16 0.04 -7.95
CA SER A 67 -3.87 -0.12 -7.28
C SER A 67 -3.78 0.80 -6.07
N LEU A 68 -3.31 0.25 -4.95
CA LEU A 68 -3.16 0.99 -3.70
C LEU A 68 -1.70 1.35 -3.43
N PHE A 69 -1.44 2.58 -3.00
CA PHE A 69 -0.11 3.05 -2.60
C PHE A 69 -0.19 3.84 -1.30
N VAL A 70 0.84 3.73 -0.45
CA VAL A 70 0.95 4.57 0.75
C VAL A 70 1.90 5.73 0.48
N GLN A 71 1.47 6.96 0.78
CA GLN A 71 2.36 8.12 0.73
C GLN A 71 3.40 8.01 1.86
N GLN A 72 4.68 8.05 1.50
CA GLN A 72 5.80 8.04 2.44
C GLN A 72 6.80 9.16 2.10
N GLY A 73 6.58 10.34 2.70
CA GLY A 73 7.37 11.53 2.36
C GLY A 73 7.18 11.91 0.90
N LYS A 74 8.27 11.92 0.12
CA LYS A 74 8.24 12.16 -1.34
C LYS A 74 8.05 10.90 -2.19
N PHE A 75 7.97 9.73 -1.56
CA PHE A 75 7.86 8.44 -2.23
C PHE A 75 6.47 7.84 -2.04
N PHE A 76 6.18 6.83 -2.85
CA PHE A 76 5.00 6.00 -2.76
C PHE A 76 5.43 4.57 -2.41
N PHE A 77 4.82 3.95 -1.41
CA PHE A 77 5.13 2.60 -0.96
C PHE A 77 4.05 1.61 -1.43
N ALA A 78 4.49 0.51 -2.04
CA ALA A 78 3.67 -0.69 -2.26
C ALA A 78 4.57 -1.91 -2.35
N ASN A 79 4.25 -2.96 -1.60
CA ASN A 79 5.11 -4.13 -1.40
C ASN A 79 4.49 -5.44 -1.91
N SER A 80 3.42 -5.37 -2.68
CA SER A 80 2.76 -6.54 -3.27
C SER A 80 2.53 -6.33 -4.77
N PHE A 81 2.66 -7.41 -5.53
CA PHE A 81 2.37 -7.48 -6.95
C PHE A 81 1.85 -8.86 -7.32
N ASP A 82 1.00 -8.93 -8.35
CA ASP A 82 0.50 -10.20 -8.88
C ASP A 82 1.49 -10.86 -9.86
N SER A 83 1.10 -12.00 -10.44
CA SER A 83 1.91 -12.72 -11.44
C SER A 83 2.11 -11.96 -12.76
N GLN A 84 1.35 -10.90 -12.99
CA GLN A 84 1.41 -10.05 -14.18
C GLN A 84 2.12 -8.72 -13.91
N ASN A 85 2.75 -8.58 -12.73
CA ASN A 85 3.41 -7.35 -12.27
C ASN A 85 2.47 -6.16 -12.05
N ASN A 86 1.17 -6.41 -11.82
CA ASN A 86 0.27 -5.37 -11.35
C ASN A 86 0.48 -5.14 -9.86
N ILE A 87 0.56 -3.88 -9.47
CA ILE A 87 0.97 -3.47 -8.13
C ILE A 87 -0.26 -3.39 -7.24
N GLN A 88 -0.24 -4.14 -6.14
CA GLN A 88 -1.17 -4.04 -5.00
C GLN A 88 -2.64 -3.85 -5.41
N LEU A 89 -3.14 -4.77 -6.25
CA LEU A 89 -4.50 -4.71 -6.78
C LEU A 89 -5.54 -5.01 -5.70
N VAL A 90 -6.63 -4.24 -5.72
CA VAL A 90 -7.86 -4.49 -4.96
C VAL A 90 -9.05 -4.38 -5.90
N THR A 91 -9.99 -5.32 -5.76
CA THR A 91 -11.26 -5.28 -6.48
C THR A 91 -12.36 -4.79 -5.55
N VAL A 92 -13.04 -3.73 -5.95
CA VAL A 92 -14.21 -3.16 -5.27
C VAL A 92 -15.46 -3.68 -5.97
N GLU A 93 -16.30 -4.37 -5.21
CA GLU A 93 -17.60 -4.86 -5.69
C GLU A 93 -18.71 -3.90 -5.26
N ALA A 94 -19.77 -3.82 -6.06
CA ALA A 94 -20.92 -2.98 -5.72
C ALA A 94 -21.55 -3.42 -4.39
N ASN A 95 -21.86 -2.45 -3.53
CA ASN A 95 -22.54 -2.65 -2.24
C ASN A 95 -21.79 -3.58 -1.25
N LYS A 96 -20.46 -3.72 -1.39
CA LYS A 96 -19.66 -4.56 -0.51
C LYS A 96 -18.43 -3.82 0.00
N VAL A 97 -18.11 -4.06 1.27
CA VAL A 97 -16.85 -3.62 1.87
C VAL A 97 -15.79 -4.67 1.60
N THR A 98 -14.75 -4.32 0.84
CA THR A 98 -13.59 -5.19 0.62
C THR A 98 -12.54 -4.90 1.70
N PRO A 99 -12.28 -5.84 2.63
CA PRO A 99 -11.20 -5.66 3.60
C PRO A 99 -9.85 -5.75 2.88
N PHE A 100 -8.96 -4.79 3.14
CA PHE A 100 -7.62 -4.78 2.59
C PHE A 100 -6.62 -4.28 3.64
N ASN A 101 -5.60 -5.08 3.93
CA ASN A 101 -4.56 -4.76 4.92
C ASN A 101 -3.25 -4.44 4.21
N ILE A 102 -2.67 -3.27 4.52
CA ILE A 102 -1.35 -2.88 4.03
C ILE A 102 -0.38 -2.93 5.20
N THR A 103 0.62 -3.80 5.09
CA THR A 103 1.70 -3.90 6.08
C THR A 103 2.93 -3.19 5.57
N ILE A 104 3.31 -2.10 6.24
CA ILE A 104 4.52 -1.33 5.92
C ILE A 104 5.68 -1.90 6.73
N ASN A 105 6.48 -2.75 6.10
CA ASN A 105 7.72 -3.26 6.70
C ASN A 105 8.83 -2.23 6.53
N SER A 106 8.91 -1.27 7.45
CA SER A 106 10.05 -0.36 7.54
C SER A 106 11.05 -0.90 8.57
N GLY A 107 12.19 -1.43 8.09
CA GLY A 107 13.32 -1.79 8.96
C GLY A 107 13.39 -3.24 9.42
N ALA A 108 13.41 -4.21 8.50
CA ALA A 108 14.09 -5.47 8.80
C ALA A 108 15.61 -5.19 8.83
N VAL A 109 16.11 -4.79 9.99
CA VAL A 109 17.55 -4.84 10.30
C VAL A 109 17.80 -6.29 10.72
N TYR A 110 18.60 -7.02 9.93
CA TYR A 110 19.10 -8.34 10.31
C TYR A 110 20.27 -8.18 11.29
#